data_AF-A0A5Q4FK67-F1
#
_entry.id   AF-A0A5Q4FK67-F1
#
_cell.length_a   1.000
_cell.length_b   1.000
_cell.length_c   1.000
_cell.angle_alpha   90.00
_cell.angle_beta   90.00
_cell.angle_gamma   90.00
#
_symmetry.space_group_name_H-M   'P 1'
#
loop_
_entity.id
_entity.type
_entity.pdbx_description
1 polymer ?
#
loop_
_entity_poly.entity_id
_entity_poly.type
_entity_poly.pdbx_seq_one_letter_code
_entity_poly.pdbx_strand_id
1 'polypeptide(L)'
;KAHESGRQIRASYFIESTVMPRGGRFRLSDRRTETNSAVFRKFDDLFPGEKASGSSRSGDGNAKMPVLFSVFLDTAKIESGRTLVITVDLSVRSTEYRISGNLFTRQRIPEENLFREKVTLHATRTGDKWRLRYNLTDEEWGENRGRTAGHANGTLAIPLTSRKGFRGKLLVQPEEVR
;
A
#
# COMPACT_ATOMS: atom_id res chain seq x y z
N LYS A 1 -18.66 10.83 -10.16
CA LYS A 1 -20.06 10.59 -10.62
C LYS A 1 -21.01 10.04 -9.56
N ALA A 2 -20.85 8.82 -9.00
CA ALA A 2 -21.76 8.35 -7.93
C ALA A 2 -21.55 9.08 -6.58
N HIS A 3 -20.29 9.38 -6.23
CA HIS A 3 -19.94 10.17 -5.05
C HIS A 3 -20.49 11.60 -5.13
N GLU A 4 -20.46 12.19 -6.33
CA GLU A 4 -20.97 13.55 -6.62
C GLU A 4 -22.50 13.66 -6.56
N SER A 5 -23.22 12.53 -6.59
CA SER A 5 -24.70 12.50 -6.58
C SER A 5 -25.31 12.19 -5.20
N GLY A 6 -24.51 12.18 -4.13
CA GLY A 6 -25.02 11.99 -2.76
C GLY A 6 -25.68 10.63 -2.51
N ARG A 7 -25.26 9.58 -3.25
CA ARG A 7 -25.75 8.19 -3.09
C ARG A 7 -24.86 7.34 -2.21
N GLN A 8 -25.44 6.49 -1.37
CA GLN A 8 -24.68 5.78 -0.34
C GLN A 8 -23.74 4.74 -0.89
N ILE A 9 -22.43 5.02 -0.83
CA ILE A 9 -21.38 4.13 -1.29
C ILE A 9 -20.83 3.38 -0.09
N ARG A 10 -21.05 2.07 -0.03
CA ARG A 10 -20.27 1.19 0.86
C ARG A 10 -19.29 0.42 -0.01
N ALA A 11 -18.00 0.68 0.18
CA ALA A 11 -16.92 -0.03 -0.47
C ALA A 11 -16.06 -0.76 0.56
N SER A 12 -15.42 -1.84 0.15
CA SER A 12 -14.35 -2.47 0.91
C SER A 12 -13.22 -2.89 -0.01
N TYR A 13 -12.04 -3.03 0.57
CA TYR A 13 -10.80 -3.23 -0.15
C TYR A 13 -10.07 -4.45 0.42
N PHE A 14 -9.59 -5.31 -0.47
CA PHE A 14 -8.49 -6.21 -0.16
C PHE A 14 -7.19 -5.54 -0.57
N ILE A 15 -6.22 -5.59 0.34
CA ILE A 15 -4.87 -5.10 0.13
C ILE A 15 -3.94 -6.28 0.35
N GLU A 16 -3.23 -6.66 -0.70
CA GLU A 16 -2.24 -7.74 -0.65
C GLU A 16 -0.84 -7.16 -0.75
N SER A 17 0.09 -7.74 -0.01
CA SER A 17 1.47 -7.29 -0.03
C SER A 17 2.41 -8.46 0.19
N THR A 18 3.37 -8.61 -0.71
CA THR A 18 4.47 -9.56 -0.58
C THR A 18 5.80 -8.81 -0.58
N VAL A 19 6.65 -9.07 0.41
CA VAL A 19 7.98 -8.47 0.53
C VAL A 19 9.05 -9.51 0.27
N MET A 20 10.00 -9.20 -0.61
CA MET A 20 11.10 -10.08 -0.99
C MET A 20 12.43 -9.32 -0.95
N PRO A 21 13.54 -9.92 -0.52
CA PRO A 21 14.85 -9.29 -0.60
C PRO A 21 15.42 -9.43 -2.02
N ARG A 22 16.27 -8.49 -2.43
CA ARG A 22 16.99 -8.58 -3.71
C ARG A 22 17.80 -9.88 -3.79
N GLY A 23 17.61 -10.64 -4.87
CA GLY A 23 18.32 -11.90 -5.12
C GLY A 23 17.84 -13.10 -4.29
N GLY A 24 17.00 -12.89 -3.28
CA GLY A 24 16.42 -13.96 -2.49
C GLY A 24 15.23 -14.61 -3.19
N ARG A 25 15.07 -15.93 -2.97
CA ARG A 25 13.90 -16.70 -3.47
C ARG A 25 12.81 -16.90 -2.43
N PHE A 26 12.90 -16.21 -1.29
CA PHE A 26 11.99 -16.33 -0.17
C PHE A 26 11.24 -15.02 0.08
N ARG A 27 10.05 -15.13 0.67
CA ARG A 27 9.20 -14.01 1.06
C ARG A 27 9.50 -13.66 2.52
N LEU A 28 9.84 -12.41 2.80
CA LEU A 28 10.03 -11.87 4.15
C LEU A 28 8.69 -11.62 4.86
N SER A 29 7.68 -11.25 4.08
CA SER A 29 6.30 -11.05 4.53
C SER A 29 5.37 -11.39 3.37
N ASP A 30 4.26 -12.06 3.64
CA ASP A 30 3.31 -12.50 2.63
C ASP A 30 1.87 -12.34 3.15
N ARG A 31 1.13 -11.39 2.58
CA ARG A 31 -0.26 -11.10 2.91
C ARG A 31 -1.11 -11.22 1.66
N ARG A 32 -1.64 -12.41 1.40
CA ARG A 32 -2.47 -12.71 0.22
C ARG A 32 -3.82 -13.30 0.62
N THR A 33 -4.80 -13.15 -0.26
CA THR A 33 -6.16 -13.68 -0.11
C THR A 33 -6.15 -15.21 -0.20
N GLU A 34 -5.30 -15.76 -1.08
CA GLU A 34 -5.03 -17.21 -1.20
C GLU A 34 -4.60 -17.86 0.13
N THR A 35 -3.93 -17.09 1.00
CA THR A 35 -3.44 -17.56 2.30
C THR A 35 -4.24 -16.97 3.48
N ASN A 36 -5.42 -16.40 3.22
CA ASN A 36 -6.28 -15.73 4.22
C ASN A 36 -5.55 -14.66 5.07
N SER A 37 -4.50 -14.05 4.50
CA SER A 37 -3.61 -13.11 5.20
C SER A 37 -3.70 -11.67 4.67
N ALA A 38 -4.41 -11.48 3.55
CA ALA A 38 -4.67 -10.17 2.97
C ALA A 38 -5.36 -9.23 3.96
N VAL A 39 -5.05 -7.95 3.86
CA VAL A 39 -5.67 -6.94 4.72
C VAL A 39 -7.02 -6.53 4.12
N PHE A 40 -8.08 -6.67 4.91
CA PHE A 40 -9.40 -6.17 4.57
C PHE A 40 -9.70 -4.85 5.29
N ARG A 41 -10.17 -3.84 4.56
CA ARG A 41 -10.58 -2.54 5.12
C ARG A 41 -11.85 -2.01 4.45
N LYS A 42 -12.75 -1.43 5.25
CA LYS A 42 -13.90 -0.71 4.70
C LYS A 42 -13.49 0.72 4.32
N PHE A 43 -14.25 1.33 3.42
CA PHE A 43 -14.06 2.74 3.08
C PHE A 43 -14.08 3.65 4.31
N ASP A 44 -15.08 3.47 5.18
CA ASP A 44 -15.25 4.29 6.39
C ASP A 44 -14.07 4.14 7.37
N ASP A 45 -13.34 3.02 7.33
CA ASP A 45 -12.14 2.82 8.15
C ASP A 45 -10.95 3.63 7.61
N LEU A 46 -10.82 3.75 6.29
CA LEU A 46 -9.68 4.41 5.64
C LEU A 46 -9.86 5.92 5.50
N PHE A 47 -11.10 6.39 5.38
CA PHE A 47 -11.42 7.79 5.10
C PHE A 47 -12.47 8.32 6.09
N PRO A 48 -12.16 8.33 7.40
CA PRO A 48 -13.10 8.84 8.39
C PRO A 48 -13.32 10.34 8.16
N GLY A 49 -14.59 10.72 7.99
CA GLY A 49 -14.98 12.11 7.72
C GLY A 49 -15.22 12.41 6.25
N GLU A 50 -14.69 11.61 5.32
CA GLU A 50 -15.24 11.59 3.97
C GLU A 50 -16.59 10.87 4.04
N LYS A 51 -17.67 11.59 3.70
CA LYS A 51 -18.97 10.95 3.57
C LYS A 51 -18.90 9.99 2.38
N ALA A 52 -18.64 8.71 2.62
CA ALA A 52 -19.35 7.67 1.88
C ALA A 52 -20.82 8.05 2.05
N SER A 53 -21.44 8.60 1.00
CA SER A 53 -22.66 9.37 1.20
C SER A 53 -23.66 8.59 2.09
N GLY A 54 -24.23 9.16 3.13
CA GLY A 54 -25.19 8.42 3.97
C GLY A 54 -24.65 7.32 4.90
N SER A 55 -23.34 7.17 5.15
CA SER A 55 -22.87 6.44 6.34
C SER A 55 -23.03 7.33 7.60
N SER A 56 -23.66 6.77 8.64
CA SER A 56 -23.76 7.40 9.96
C SER A 56 -22.40 7.34 10.66
N ARG A 57 -21.96 8.48 11.18
CA ARG A 57 -20.69 8.63 11.91
C ARG A 57 -20.60 7.59 13.03
N SER A 58 -19.64 6.67 12.91
CA SER A 58 -19.33 5.70 13.97
C SER A 58 -17.86 5.26 13.95
N GLY A 59 -16.95 6.21 13.72
CA GLY A 59 -15.50 6.02 13.87
C GLY A 59 -14.93 7.05 14.83
N ASP A 60 -13.83 6.71 15.51
CA ASP A 60 -13.08 7.54 16.49
C ASP A 60 -12.44 8.82 15.90
N GLY A 61 -12.77 9.17 14.64
CA GLY A 61 -12.21 10.30 13.90
C GLY A 61 -10.88 10.03 13.22
N ASN A 62 -10.20 8.90 13.51
CA ASN A 62 -8.85 8.61 13.00
C ASN A 62 -8.84 7.55 11.91
N ALA A 63 -8.06 7.81 10.85
CA ALA A 63 -7.99 6.94 9.70
C ALA A 63 -7.20 5.67 10.04
N LYS A 64 -7.82 4.50 9.88
CA LYS A 64 -7.24 3.20 10.25
C LYS A 64 -6.35 2.66 9.13
N MET A 65 -5.21 3.31 8.96
CA MET A 65 -4.20 2.94 7.98
C MET A 65 -3.73 1.48 8.20
N PRO A 66 -3.76 0.62 7.18
CA PRO A 66 -3.36 -0.77 7.31
C PRO A 66 -1.83 -0.90 7.35
N VAL A 67 -1.32 -1.68 8.31
CA VAL A 67 0.08 -2.14 8.27
C VAL A 67 0.18 -3.28 7.27
N LEU A 68 0.96 -3.08 6.21
CA LEU A 68 1.11 -4.04 5.12
C LEU A 68 2.20 -5.07 5.40
N PHE A 69 3.30 -4.66 6.02
CA PHE A 69 4.39 -5.54 6.38
C PHE A 69 5.22 -4.92 7.50
N SER A 70 5.96 -5.79 8.18
CA SER A 70 7.06 -5.42 9.07
C SER A 70 8.21 -6.35 8.73
N VAL A 71 9.39 -5.79 8.44
CA VAL A 71 10.58 -6.56 8.09
C VAL A 71 11.76 -6.06 8.88
N PHE A 72 12.56 -6.98 9.40
CA PHE A 72 13.80 -6.67 10.10
C PHE A 72 14.93 -6.67 9.07
N LEU A 73 15.60 -5.53 8.93
CA LEU A 73 16.70 -5.39 7.98
C LEU A 73 18.02 -5.33 8.76
N ASP A 74 18.85 -6.35 8.57
CA ASP A 74 20.18 -6.42 9.17
C ASP A 74 21.23 -5.87 8.18
N THR A 75 21.75 -4.67 8.44
CA THR A 75 22.79 -4.05 7.62
C THR A 75 24.11 -4.82 7.65
N ALA A 76 24.36 -5.66 8.66
CA ALA A 76 25.57 -6.49 8.73
C ALA A 76 25.57 -7.61 7.67
N LYS A 77 24.41 -7.91 7.06
CA LYS A 77 24.27 -8.93 6.00
C LYS A 77 24.42 -8.36 4.59
N ILE A 78 24.83 -7.10 4.44
CA ILE A 78 25.07 -6.50 3.13
C ILE A 78 26.39 -7.03 2.57
N GLU A 79 26.32 -7.82 1.49
CA GLU A 79 27.51 -8.38 0.82
C GLU A 79 28.20 -7.37 -0.12
N SER A 80 27.46 -6.38 -0.63
CA SER A 80 27.99 -5.38 -1.56
C SER A 80 27.27 -4.03 -1.42
N GLY A 81 28.06 -2.96 -1.39
CA GLY A 81 27.57 -1.60 -1.21
C GLY A 81 27.16 -1.30 0.24
N ARG A 82 26.08 -0.52 0.40
CA ARG A 82 25.56 -0.07 1.71
C ARG A 82 24.03 0.04 1.72
N THR A 83 23.38 -0.52 0.72
CA THR A 83 21.97 -0.32 0.45
C THR A 83 21.26 -1.65 0.55
N LEU A 84 20.28 -1.71 1.45
CA LEU A 84 19.34 -2.81 1.53
C LEU A 84 18.30 -2.61 0.43
N VAL A 85 18.04 -3.66 -0.34
CA VAL A 85 17.08 -3.63 -1.43
C VAL A 85 16.03 -4.70 -1.19
N ILE A 86 14.77 -4.27 -1.11
CA ILE A 86 13.61 -5.14 -1.00
C ILE A 86 12.58 -4.74 -2.06
N THR A 87 11.81 -5.69 -2.54
CA THR A 87 10.67 -5.44 -3.42
C THR A 87 9.38 -5.72 -2.67
N VAL A 88 8.42 -4.82 -2.79
CA VAL A 88 7.06 -4.95 -2.29
C VAL A 88 6.12 -5.12 -3.48
N ASP A 89 5.64 -6.34 -3.73
CA ASP A 89 4.52 -6.58 -4.66
C ASP A 89 3.24 -6.20 -3.94
N LEU A 90 2.58 -5.14 -4.39
CA LEU A 90 1.42 -4.51 -3.75
C LEU A 90 0.22 -4.54 -4.69
N SER A 91 -0.90 -5.07 -4.22
CA SER A 91 -2.17 -5.02 -4.93
C SER A 91 -3.26 -4.40 -4.05
N VAL A 92 -4.16 -3.63 -4.67
CA VAL A 92 -5.38 -3.12 -4.05
C VAL A 92 -6.55 -3.50 -4.95
N ARG A 93 -7.47 -4.29 -4.40
CA ARG A 93 -8.68 -4.77 -5.07
C ARG A 93 -9.89 -4.25 -4.34
N SER A 94 -10.91 -3.85 -5.08
CA SER A 94 -12.24 -3.68 -4.50
C SER A 94 -12.89 -5.04 -4.29
N THR A 95 -13.63 -5.21 -3.19
CA THR A 95 -14.44 -6.43 -3.02
C THR A 95 -15.71 -6.28 -3.84
N GLU A 96 -16.59 -5.38 -3.40
CA GLU A 96 -17.88 -5.04 -4.01
C GLU A 96 -18.32 -3.64 -3.55
N TYR A 97 -19.07 -2.94 -4.39
CA TYR A 97 -19.68 -1.64 -4.04
C TYR A 97 -21.18 -1.82 -3.86
N ARG A 98 -21.72 -1.34 -2.73
CA ARG A 98 -23.17 -1.10 -2.59
C ARG A 98 -23.45 0.37 -2.82
N ILE A 99 -24.38 0.68 -3.72
CA ILE A 99 -24.88 2.03 -3.97
C ILE A 99 -26.35 2.07 -3.54
N SER A 100 -26.67 2.85 -2.51
CA SER A 100 -28.03 2.98 -1.95
C SER A 100 -28.67 1.63 -1.63
N GLY A 101 -27.92 0.73 -1.00
CA GLY A 101 -28.38 -0.61 -0.62
C GLY A 101 -28.30 -1.67 -1.72
N ASN A 102 -28.23 -1.26 -2.99
CA ASN A 102 -28.15 -2.18 -4.12
C ASN A 102 -26.71 -2.60 -4.41
N LEU A 103 -26.48 -3.90 -4.57
CA LEU A 103 -25.19 -4.44 -4.95
C LEU A 103 -24.91 -4.13 -6.43
N PHE A 104 -23.85 -3.39 -6.69
CA PHE A 104 -23.50 -2.97 -8.05
C PHE A 104 -22.55 -3.98 -8.68
N THR A 105 -23.10 -5.09 -9.20
CA THR A 105 -22.32 -6.18 -9.83
C THR A 105 -22.19 -6.04 -11.35
N ARG A 106 -23.07 -5.25 -11.98
CA ARG A 106 -23.30 -5.26 -13.45
C ARG A 106 -22.12 -4.75 -14.31
N GLN A 107 -21.15 -4.08 -13.70
CA GLN A 107 -19.93 -3.57 -14.36
C GLN A 107 -18.66 -4.10 -13.70
N ARG A 108 -18.77 -5.07 -12.78
CA ARG A 108 -17.63 -5.63 -12.07
C ARG A 108 -16.91 -6.62 -12.97
N ILE A 109 -15.64 -6.37 -13.24
CA ILE A 109 -14.72 -7.38 -13.75
C ILE A 109 -14.15 -8.11 -12.52
N PRO A 110 -14.37 -9.44 -12.39
CA PRO A 110 -13.79 -10.20 -11.29
C PRO A 110 -12.27 -10.01 -11.21
N GLU A 111 -11.76 -9.91 -10.00
CA GLU A 111 -10.32 -9.82 -9.70
C GLU A 111 -9.59 -8.58 -10.24
N GLU A 112 -10.33 -7.60 -10.72
CA GLU A 112 -9.75 -6.37 -11.20
C GLU A 112 -9.07 -5.58 -10.07
N ASN A 113 -7.79 -5.29 -10.27
CA ASN A 113 -7.02 -4.42 -9.38
C ASN A 113 -7.34 -2.94 -9.65
N LEU A 114 -7.61 -2.18 -8.59
CA LEU A 114 -7.62 -0.71 -8.62
C LEU A 114 -6.17 -0.18 -8.75
N PHE A 115 -5.25 -0.89 -8.12
CA PHE A 115 -3.82 -0.64 -8.15
C PHE A 115 -3.07 -1.97 -8.05
N ARG A 116 -2.02 -2.12 -8.85
CA ARG A 116 -1.04 -3.19 -8.72
C ARG A 116 0.29 -2.64 -9.18
N GLU A 117 1.33 -2.86 -8.39
CA GLU A 117 2.67 -2.40 -8.68
C GLU A 117 3.69 -3.16 -7.85
N LYS A 118 4.88 -3.38 -8.41
CA LYS A 118 6.04 -3.82 -7.65
C LYS A 118 6.88 -2.60 -7.26
N VAL A 119 6.84 -2.23 -5.99
CA VAL A 119 7.63 -1.12 -5.46
C VAL A 119 8.97 -1.66 -4.95
N THR A 120 10.05 -1.37 -5.67
CA THR A 120 11.39 -1.69 -5.18
C THR A 120 11.90 -0.56 -4.30
N LEU A 121 12.34 -0.90 -3.09
CA LEU A 121 12.79 0.01 -2.04
C LEU A 121 14.30 -0.14 -1.85
N HIS A 122 15.00 0.99 -1.87
CA HIS A 122 16.44 1.10 -1.63
C HIS A 122 16.65 1.89 -0.34
N ALA A 123 16.94 1.18 0.75
CA ALA A 123 17.18 1.75 2.06
C ALA A 123 18.68 1.84 2.34
N THR A 124 19.19 3.06 2.52
CA THR A 124 20.60 3.32 2.86
C THR A 124 20.67 3.99 4.21
N ARG A 125 21.39 3.39 5.17
CA ARG A 125 21.68 4.02 6.46
C ARG A 125 22.77 5.08 6.28
N THR A 126 22.57 6.27 6.83
CA THR A 126 23.50 7.41 6.78
C THR A 126 23.60 8.01 8.18
N GLY A 127 24.57 7.55 8.97
CA GLY A 127 24.58 7.79 10.42
C GLY A 127 23.33 7.19 11.08
N ASP A 128 22.66 7.98 11.92
CA ASP A 128 21.43 7.57 12.60
C ASP A 128 20.15 7.77 11.75
N LYS A 129 20.30 8.18 10.48
CA LYS A 129 19.19 8.45 9.59
C LYS A 129 19.10 7.43 8.47
N TRP A 130 17.87 7.16 8.04
CA TRP A 130 17.59 6.35 6.88
C TRP A 130 17.25 7.22 5.67
N ARG A 131 17.91 6.94 4.55
CA ARG A 131 17.52 7.46 3.24
C ARG A 131 16.80 6.36 2.48
N LEU A 132 15.59 6.65 2.02
CA LEU A 132 14.80 5.73 1.20
C LEU A 132 14.67 6.27 -0.22
N ARG A 133 14.97 5.40 -1.18
CA ARG A 133 14.66 5.61 -2.60
C ARG A 133 13.78 4.47 -3.09
N TYR A 134 13.05 4.69 -4.18
CA TYR A 134 12.14 3.70 -4.71
C TYR A 134 12.04 3.70 -6.24
N ASN A 135 11.64 2.56 -6.80
CA ASN A 135 11.26 2.38 -8.19
C ASN A 135 9.87 1.71 -8.25
N LEU A 136 9.09 2.09 -9.26
CA LEU A 136 7.84 1.43 -9.62
C LEU A 136 8.18 0.49 -10.78
N THR A 137 8.34 -0.80 -10.48
CA THR A 137 9.12 -1.72 -11.30
C THR A 137 8.34 -2.50 -12.34
N ASP A 138 7.02 -2.32 -12.39
CA ASP A 138 6.23 -2.76 -13.54
C ASP A 138 6.46 -1.82 -14.76
N GLU A 139 6.90 -0.57 -14.53
CA GLU A 139 7.17 0.44 -15.57
C GLU A 139 8.66 0.81 -15.69
N GLU A 140 9.45 0.67 -14.62
CA GLU A 140 10.88 1.04 -14.57
C GLU A 140 11.78 -0.15 -14.17
N TRP A 141 13.03 -0.18 -14.63
CA TRP A 141 14.00 -1.15 -14.14
C TRP A 141 14.31 -0.93 -12.64
N GLY A 142 14.17 -1.97 -11.82
CA GLY A 142 14.44 -1.91 -10.38
C GLY A 142 15.91 -1.73 -9.98
N GLU A 143 16.83 -1.83 -10.94
CA GLU A 143 18.27 -1.56 -10.73
C GLU A 143 18.61 -0.07 -10.86
N ASN A 144 17.71 0.72 -11.44
CA ASN A 144 17.90 2.15 -11.53
C ASN A 144 18.00 2.76 -10.14
N ARG A 145 18.67 3.91 -10.05
CA ARG A 145 18.82 4.62 -8.77
C ARG A 145 17.46 4.98 -8.12
N GLY A 146 16.38 5.01 -8.90
CA GLY A 146 15.04 5.33 -8.43
C GLY A 146 14.85 6.78 -8.02
N ARG A 147 13.72 7.07 -7.38
CA ARG A 147 13.31 8.39 -6.91
C ARG A 147 13.50 8.47 -5.39
N THR A 148 13.85 9.64 -4.85
CA THR A 148 13.90 9.82 -3.40
C THR A 148 12.48 9.83 -2.84
N ALA A 149 12.21 9.08 -1.77
CA ALA A 149 10.92 9.12 -1.09
C ALA A 149 10.67 10.51 -0.49
N GLY A 150 9.43 10.99 -0.56
CA GLY A 150 9.01 12.22 0.10
C GLY A 150 8.80 12.00 1.58
N HIS A 151 8.19 13.00 2.24
CA HIS A 151 7.77 12.89 3.63
C HIS A 151 6.28 13.23 3.77
N ALA A 152 5.59 12.53 4.67
CA ALA A 152 4.25 12.86 5.11
C ALA A 152 4.23 12.73 6.64
N ASN A 153 3.97 13.85 7.34
CA ASN A 153 3.96 13.90 8.81
C ASN A 153 5.22 13.28 9.45
N GLY A 154 6.41 13.60 8.90
CA GLY A 154 7.68 13.06 9.37
C GLY A 154 8.01 11.61 8.97
N THR A 155 7.08 10.90 8.33
CA THR A 155 7.29 9.52 7.84
C THR A 155 7.65 9.52 6.36
N LEU A 156 8.54 8.61 5.94
CA LEU A 156 8.91 8.49 4.52
C LEU A 156 7.68 8.03 3.72
N ALA A 157 7.41 8.72 2.61
CA ALA A 157 6.19 8.53 1.85
C ALA A 157 6.46 8.35 0.36
N ILE A 158 5.88 7.30 -0.21
CA ILE A 158 5.95 6.98 -1.64
C ILE A 158 4.55 7.16 -2.22
N PRO A 159 4.36 8.08 -3.20
CA PRO A 159 3.08 8.24 -3.87
C PRO A 159 2.76 7.01 -4.71
N LEU A 160 1.55 6.48 -4.56
CA LEU A 160 1.02 5.37 -5.34
C LEU A 160 -0.14 5.89 -6.18
N THR A 161 -0.03 5.75 -7.50
CA THR A 161 -1.09 6.19 -8.43
C THR A 161 -1.29 5.17 -9.53
N SER A 162 -2.50 5.12 -10.10
CA SER A 162 -2.78 4.33 -11.30
C SER A 162 -3.59 5.14 -12.32
N ARG A 163 -3.55 4.71 -13.58
CA ARG A 163 -4.40 5.27 -14.65
C ARG A 163 -5.90 5.07 -14.39
N LYS A 164 -6.26 4.12 -13.50
CA LYS A 164 -7.64 3.88 -13.04
C LYS A 164 -8.12 4.90 -12.00
N GLY A 165 -7.27 5.86 -11.63
CA GLY A 165 -7.60 6.92 -10.67
C GLY A 165 -7.34 6.55 -9.21
N PHE A 166 -6.69 5.41 -8.93
CA PHE A 166 -6.22 5.12 -7.58
C PHE A 166 -5.19 6.16 -7.16
N ARG A 167 -5.31 6.65 -5.92
CA ARG A 167 -4.37 7.58 -5.29
C ARG A 167 -4.18 7.18 -3.84
N GLY A 168 -2.94 6.90 -3.47
CA GLY A 168 -2.56 6.53 -2.11
C GLY A 168 -1.11 6.89 -1.82
N LYS A 169 -0.66 6.59 -0.60
CA LYS A 169 0.74 6.70 -0.20
C LYS A 169 1.15 5.44 0.54
N LEU A 170 2.29 4.87 0.17
CA LEU A 170 2.97 3.87 1.00
C LEU A 170 3.84 4.63 2.00
N LEU A 171 3.49 4.51 3.28
CA LEU A 171 4.27 5.07 4.38
C LEU A 171 5.27 4.01 4.86
N VAL A 172 6.54 4.40 4.97
CA VAL A 172 7.61 3.53 5.44
C VAL A 172 8.25 4.19 6.64
N GLN A 173 8.19 3.52 7.79
CA GLN A 173 8.78 3.98 9.02
C GLN A 173 9.95 3.06 9.38
N PRO A 174 11.20 3.56 9.28
CA PRO A 174 12.35 2.86 9.82
C PRO A 174 12.32 3.01 11.35
N GLU A 175 12.35 1.90 12.07
CA GLU A 175 12.44 1.87 13.53
C GLU A 175 13.74 1.17 13.94
N GLU A 176 14.43 1.72 14.92
CA GLU A 176 15.53 1.01 15.57
C GLU A 176 14.95 0.09 16.65
N VAL A 177 15.22 -1.21 16.50
CA VAL A 177 14.93 -2.20 17.54
C VAL A 177 16.06 -2.09 18.55
N ARG A 178 15.75 -1.59 19.75
CA ARG A 178 16.67 -1.53 20.89
C ARG A 178 16.79 -2.87 21.59
#